data_AF-A0A7R7BD45-F1
#
_entry.id   AF-A0A7R7BD45-F1
#
_cell.length_a   1.000
_cell.length_b   1.000
_cell.length_c   1.000
_cell.angle_alpha   90.00
_cell.angle_beta   90.00
_cell.angle_gamma   90.00
#
_symmetry.space_group_name_H-M   'P 1'
#
loop_
_entity.id
_entity.type
_entity.pdbx_description
1 polymer ?
#
loop_
_entity_poly.entity_id
_entity_poly.type
_entity_poly.pdbx_seq_one_letter_code
_entity_poly.pdbx_strand_id
1 'polypeptide(L)' 'MTKIKGKNDGPGGRNEHYDIGNRKDVPRRSVVAEIKRGEHEGAHVVKINGREYARDNPDNSKKDNVNRGK' A
#
# COMPACT_ATOMS: atom_id res chain seq x y z
N MET A 1 -8.86 4.57 -8.35
CA MET A 1 -7.58 4.33 -7.67
C MET A 1 -7.78 4.49 -6.18
N THR A 2 -7.82 3.39 -5.45
CA THR A 2 -7.84 3.43 -4.00
C THR A 2 -6.43 3.74 -3.54
N LYS A 3 -6.13 5.02 -3.28
CA LYS A 3 -4.81 5.43 -2.82
C LYS A 3 -4.61 4.96 -1.38
N ILE A 4 -3.98 3.80 -1.21
CA ILE A 4 -3.57 3.29 0.10
C ILE A 4 -2.29 4.02 0.50
N LYS A 5 -2.38 4.90 1.50
CA LYS A 5 -1.24 5.65 2.01
C LYS A 5 -0.77 5.06 3.33
N GLY A 6 0.46 4.57 3.36
CA GLY A 6 1.11 4.14 4.60
C GLY A 6 1.46 5.33 5.50
N LYS A 7 1.29 5.18 6.83
CA LYS A 7 1.54 6.26 7.80
C LYS A 7 2.94 6.25 8.41
N ASN A 8 3.75 5.21 8.19
CA ASN A 8 5.11 5.10 8.72
C ASN A 8 5.14 5.31 10.26
N ASP A 9 4.15 4.74 10.94
CA ASP A 9 3.76 5.04 12.31
C ASP A 9 4.16 3.96 13.32
N GLY A 10 4.70 2.84 12.83
CA GLY A 10 5.18 1.75 13.66
C GLY A 10 6.70 1.78 13.90
N PRO A 11 7.19 1.01 14.89
CA PRO A 11 8.61 0.84 15.17
C PRO A 11 9.45 0.46 13.94
N GLY A 12 10.56 1.16 13.73
CA GLY A 12 11.45 0.95 12.57
C GLY A 12 10.89 1.50 11.26
N GLY A 13 9.93 2.42 11.34
CA GLY A 13 9.33 3.08 10.19
C GLY A 13 8.38 2.19 9.38
N ARG A 14 7.74 1.23 10.06
CA ARG A 14 6.78 0.32 9.43
C ARG A 14 5.39 0.94 9.42
N ASN A 15 4.55 0.51 8.49
CA ASN A 15 3.14 0.89 8.51
C ASN A 15 2.37 -0.01 9.48
N GLU A 16 1.84 0.56 10.56
CA GLU A 16 0.82 -0.09 11.39
C GLU A 16 -0.58 0.34 11.00
N HIS A 17 -0.72 1.57 10.49
CA HIS A 17 -1.96 2.09 9.96
C HIS A 17 -1.80 2.60 8.53
N TYR A 18 -2.94 2.67 7.84
CA TYR A 18 -3.05 3.12 6.47
C TYR A 18 -4.27 4.04 6.32
N ASP A 19 -4.14 5.02 5.45
CA ASP A 19 -5.27 5.79 4.97
C ASP A 19 -5.76 5.22 3.64
N ILE A 20 -7.05 4.98 3.53
CA ILE A 20 -7.72 4.43 2.35
C ILE A 20 -8.81 5.42 1.93
N GLY A 21 -8.47 6.35 1.03
CA GLY A 21 -9.36 7.43 0.64
C GLY A 21 -9.82 8.25 1.86
N ASN A 22 -11.12 8.17 2.18
CA ASN A 22 -11.74 8.85 3.32
C ASN A 22 -11.57 8.09 4.65
N ARG A 23 -11.23 6.80 4.62
CA ARG A 23 -10.96 6.02 5.83
C ARG A 23 -9.55 6.33 6.29
N LYS A 24 -9.41 6.90 7.48
CA LYS A 24 -8.11 7.20 8.09
C LYS A 24 -7.77 6.17 9.15
N ASP A 25 -6.48 5.98 9.39
CA ASP A 25 -6.00 5.15 10.50
C ASP A 25 -6.52 3.71 10.49
N VAL A 26 -6.65 3.13 9.29
CA VAL A 26 -7.10 1.74 9.14
C VAL A 26 -5.96 0.79 9.54
N PRO A 27 -6.20 -0.15 10.47
CA PRO A 27 -5.16 -1.08 10.90
C PRO A 27 -4.62 -1.94 9.76
N ARG A 28 -3.31 -2.16 9.72
CA ARG A 28 -2.60 -2.99 8.72
C ARG A 28 -3.28 -4.34 8.47
N ARG A 29 -3.68 -5.04 9.53
CA ARG A 29 -4.32 -6.36 9.41
C ARG A 29 -5.62 -6.29 8.62
N SER A 30 -6.43 -5.25 8.84
CA SER A 30 -7.67 -5.03 8.11
C SER A 30 -7.39 -4.77 6.64
N VAL A 31 -6.45 -3.86 6.33
CA VAL A 31 -6.08 -3.54 4.95
C VAL A 31 -5.55 -4.76 4.20
N VAL A 32 -4.67 -5.53 4.84
CA VAL A 32 -4.14 -6.78 4.28
C VAL A 32 -5.26 -7.78 3.98
N ALA A 33 -6.25 -7.91 4.88
CA ALA A 33 -7.38 -8.80 4.67
C ALA A 33 -8.29 -8.31 3.53
N GLU A 34 -8.57 -7.01 3.45
CA GLU A 34 -9.34 -6.40 2.37
C GLU A 34 -8.66 -6.61 1.00
N ILE A 35 -7.34 -6.42 0.92
CA ILE A 35 -6.57 -6.68 -0.32
C ILE A 35 -6.66 -8.16 -0.71
N LYS A 36 -6.52 -9.08 0.25
CA LYS A 36 -6.65 -10.53 -0.02
C LYS A 36 -8.06 -10.94 -0.49
N ARG A 37 -9.09 -10.17 -0.13
CA ARG A 37 -10.45 -10.35 -0.62
C ARG A 37 -10.70 -9.70 -1.99
N GLY A 38 -9.72 -8.97 -2.53
CA GLY A 38 -9.84 -8.28 -3.82
C GLY A 38 -10.57 -6.93 -3.75
N GLU A 39 -10.76 -6.36 -2.55
CA GLU A 39 -11.49 -5.09 -2.36
C GLU A 39 -10.68 -3.86 -2.77
N HIS A 40 -9.38 -4.03 -3.04
CA HIS A 40 -8.46 -2.97 -3.43
C HIS A 40 -7.82 -3.30 -4.77
N GLU A 41 -8.56 -3.05 -5.86
CA GLU A 41 -8.03 -3.15 -7.22
C GLU A 41 -6.86 -2.18 -7.39
N GLY A 42 -5.67 -2.74 -7.60
CA GLY A 42 -4.44 -1.97 -7.69
C GLY A 42 -3.57 -1.98 -6.44
N ALA A 43 -3.88 -2.77 -5.41
CA ALA A 43 -2.97 -3.01 -4.30
C ALA A 43 -2.59 -4.49 -4.18
N HIS A 44 -1.43 -4.76 -3.58
CA HIS A 44 -0.97 -6.12 -3.27
C HIS A 44 -0.41 -6.21 -1.85
N VAL A 45 -0.31 -7.44 -1.36
CA VAL A 45 0.29 -7.72 -0.05
C VAL A 45 1.73 -8.17 -0.25
N VAL A 46 2.67 -7.54 0.46
CA VAL A 46 4.06 -7.98 0.55
C VAL A 46 4.37 -8.54 1.93
N LYS A 47 5.26 -9.52 2.00
CA LYS A 47 5.73 -10.10 3.26
C LYS A 47 7.17 -9.66 3.54
N ILE A 48 7.38 -8.96 4.66
CA ILE A 48 8.69 -8.47 5.11
C ILE A 48 8.92 -9.03 6.51
N ASN A 49 10.02 -9.77 6.71
CA ASN A 49 10.38 -10.39 7.99
C ASN A 49 9.23 -11.18 8.65
N GLY A 50 8.48 -11.96 7.85
CA GLY A 50 7.35 -12.74 8.34
C GLY A 50 6.03 -11.98 8.46
N ARG A 51 6.01 -10.66 8.28
CA ARG A 51 4.84 -9.81 8.49
C ARG A 51 4.31 -9.24 7.18
N GLU A 52 3.00 -9.24 7.02
CA GLU A 52 2.33 -8.81 5.79
C GLU A 52 2.01 -7.32 5.80
N TYR A 53 2.24 -6.63 4.69
CA TYR A 53 2.00 -5.21 4.53
C TYR A 53 1.22 -4.95 3.25
N ALA A 54 0.29 -4.01 3.31
CA ALA A 54 -0.33 -3.46 2.12
C ALA A 54 0.67 -2.58 1.37
N ARG A 55 0.75 -2.77 0.05
CA ARG A 55 1.54 -1.95 -0.86
C ARG A 55 0.68 -1.61 -2.07
N ASP A 56 0.68 -0.35 -2.46
CA ASP A 56 0.02 0.07 -3.69
C ASP A 56 0.79 -0.54 -4.87
N ASN A 57 0.08 -1.01 -5.90
CA ASN A 57 0.74 -1.33 -7.16
C ASN A 57 1.25 0.00 -7.71
N PRO A 58 2.53 0.11 -8.10
CA PRO A 58 2.95 1.25 -8.88
C PRO A 58 1.99 1.31 -10.07
N ASP A 59 1.27 2.44 -10.19
CA ASP A 59 0.41 2.59 -11.34
C ASP A 59 1.33 2.47 -12.55
N ASN A 60 1.00 1.58 -13.50
CA ASN A 60 1.73 1.52 -14.77
C ASN A 60 1.45 2.81 -15.59
N SER A 61 1.08 3.93 -14.95
CA SER A 61 1.08 5.22 -15.60
C SER A 61 2.53 5.53 -15.93
N LYS A 62 2.79 5.70 -17.22
CA LYS A 62 4.10 5.93 -17.83
C LYS A 62 4.78 7.24 -17.38
N LYS A 63 4.45 7.79 -16.20
CA LYS A 63 5.00 9.04 -15.66
C LYS A 63 6.23 8.84 -14.76
N ASP A 64 6.53 7.63 -14.32
CA ASP A 64 7.72 7.31 -13.50
C ASP A 64 8.85 6.59 -14.27
N ASN A 65 8.80 6.58 -15.60
CA ASN A 65 9.90 5.99 -16.37
C ASN A 65 11.13 6.92 -16.31
N VAL A 66 12.17 6.46 -15.58
CA VAL A 66 13.44 7.15 -15.33
C VAL A 66 14.26 7.41 -16.60
N ASN A 67 13.88 6.79 -17.73
CA ASN A 67 14.53 7.01 -19.02
C ASN A 67 13.69 7.96 -19.90
N ARG A 68 13.80 9.26 -19.64
CA ARG A 68 13.41 10.29 -20.62
C ARG A 68 14.62 10.64 -21.47
N GLY A 69 14.60 10.20 -22.73
CA GLY A 69 15.34 10.81 -23.83
C GLY A 69 16.86 10.62 -23.80
N LYS A 70 17.42 10.38 -24.99
CA LYS A 70 18.80 10.71 -25.30
C LYS A 70 19.06 12.21 -25.12
#